data_AF-A0A7S2F9E8-F1
#
_entry.id   AF-A0A7S2F9E8-F1
#
_cell.length_a   1.000
_cell.length_b   1.000
_cell.length_c   1.000
_cell.angle_alpha   90.00
_cell.angle_beta   90.00
_cell.angle_gamma   90.00
#
_symmetry.space_group_name_H-M   'P 1'
#
loop_
_entity.id
_entity.type
_entity.pdbx_description
1 polymer ?
#
loop_
_entity_poly.entity_id
_entity_poly.type
_entity_poly.pdbx_seq_one_letter_code
_entity_poly.pdbx_strand_id
1 'polypeptide(L)'
;KCVQAHACSSLRRCAAEGANALATRKLCMNYLHMLMLAELPDRRLAAAWQASAVVEGAEDQRIFLAVSQDTGGRTWGTPTPLPDETRRGAQWSPVLHYDSSANRLHIFYAE
;
A
#
# COMPACT_ATOMS: atom_id res chain seq x y z
N LYS A 1 -5.64 1.55 12.83
CA LYS A 1 -6.75 1.20 11.87
C LYS A 1 -6.31 -0.02 11.09
N CYS A 2 -7.12 -1.07 10.95
CA CYS A 2 -6.64 -2.33 10.39
C CYS A 2 -7.07 -2.55 8.94
N VAL A 3 -6.11 -2.84 8.06
CA VAL A 3 -6.29 -3.08 6.63
C VAL A 3 -6.14 -4.57 6.36
N GLN A 4 -6.96 -5.14 5.47
CA GLN A 4 -6.78 -6.50 5.00
C GLN A 4 -5.63 -6.51 3.98
N ALA A 5 -4.55 -7.22 4.28
CA ALA A 5 -3.47 -7.45 3.32
C ALA A 5 -3.19 -8.95 3.23
N HIS A 6 -2.99 -9.44 2.01
CA HIS A 6 -2.60 -10.82 1.74
C HIS A 6 -1.09 -10.95 1.95
N ALA A 7 -0.67 -11.50 3.09
CA ALA A 7 0.74 -11.75 3.36
C ALA A 7 1.06 -13.25 3.12
N CYS A 8 1.85 -13.55 2.09
CA CYS A 8 2.53 -14.85 2.00
C CYS A 8 3.86 -14.75 2.76
N SER A 9 3.86 -15.12 4.04
CA SER A 9 5.05 -15.03 4.89
C SER A 9 5.86 -16.34 4.87
N SER A 10 7.00 -16.28 4.19
CA SER A 10 8.18 -17.15 4.34
C SER A 10 8.05 -18.65 4.03
N LEU A 11 8.85 -19.10 3.04
CA LEU A 11 8.99 -20.45 2.51
C LEU A 11 9.62 -21.50 3.47
N ARG A 12 9.50 -21.36 4.80
CA ARG A 12 10.09 -22.35 5.74
C ARG A 12 9.13 -22.96 6.75
N ARG A 13 7.82 -22.68 6.67
CA ARG A 13 6.79 -23.35 7.51
C ARG A 13 5.56 -23.85 6.75
N CYS A 14 5.59 -23.90 5.42
CA CYS A 14 4.47 -24.46 4.63
C CYS A 14 4.52 -26.00 4.45
N ALA A 15 5.47 -26.71 5.07
CA ALA A 15 5.69 -28.13 4.81
C ALA A 15 5.10 -29.10 5.86
N ALA A 16 4.23 -28.66 6.78
CA ALA A 16 3.73 -29.55 7.83
C ALA A 16 2.21 -29.61 8.02
N GLU A 17 1.41 -28.69 7.49
CA GLU A 17 -0.05 -28.75 7.67
C GLU A 17 -0.75 -28.37 6.37
N GLY A 18 -1.83 -29.12 6.09
CA GLY A 18 -2.47 -29.23 4.79
C GLY A 18 -2.79 -27.90 4.08
N ALA A 19 -2.77 -27.99 2.76
CA ALA A 19 -3.17 -26.94 1.83
C ALA A 19 -4.54 -26.30 2.17
N ASN A 20 -4.64 -25.00 1.86
CA ASN A 20 -5.86 -24.17 1.76
C ASN A 20 -6.34 -23.40 3.00
N ALA A 21 -5.48 -22.55 3.57
CA ALA A 21 -5.97 -21.32 4.21
C ALA A 21 -4.98 -20.17 4.01
N LEU A 22 -5.24 -19.32 3.01
CA LEU A 22 -4.68 -17.96 2.98
C LEU A 22 -5.25 -17.22 4.20
N ALA A 23 -4.54 -17.23 5.32
CA ALA A 23 -4.94 -16.49 6.50
C ALA A 23 -4.84 -14.98 6.22
N THR A 24 -5.98 -14.34 5.94
CA THR A 24 -6.08 -12.88 5.83
C THR A 24 -5.78 -12.27 7.18
N ARG A 25 -4.54 -11.81 7.41
CA ARG A 25 -4.21 -11.06 8.63
C ARG A 25 -4.71 -9.63 8.48
N LYS A 26 -5.55 -9.21 9.43
CA LYS A 26 -5.94 -7.81 9.60
C LYS A 26 -4.72 -7.07 10.13
N LEU A 27 -4.04 -6.33 9.26
CA LEU A 27 -2.82 -5.59 9.59
C LEU A 27 -3.23 -4.25 10.21
N CYS A 28 -3.15 -4.14 11.53
CA CYS A 28 -3.46 -2.93 12.27
C CYS A 28 -2.29 -1.94 12.18
N MET A 29 -2.45 -0.93 11.33
CA MET A 29 -1.48 0.16 11.20
C MET A 29 -1.60 1.09 12.41
N ASN A 30 -0.48 1.28 13.11
CA ASN A 30 -0.35 2.21 14.23
C ASN A 30 0.32 3.53 13.82
N TYR A 31 1.02 3.52 12.69
CA TYR A 31 1.69 4.69 12.13
C TYR A 31 1.28 4.91 10.68
N LEU A 32 1.00 6.17 10.32
CA LEU A 32 0.71 6.63 8.96
C LEU A 32 1.30 8.02 8.76
N HIS A 33 1.98 8.28 7.65
CA HIS A 33 2.62 9.58 7.38
C HIS A 33 2.77 9.83 5.88
N MET A 34 3.22 11.05 5.52
CA MET A 34 3.54 11.47 4.14
C MET A 34 2.42 11.17 3.13
N LEU A 35 1.20 11.65 3.41
CA LEU A 35 0.09 11.50 2.48
C LEU A 35 0.32 12.35 1.22
N MET A 36 0.15 11.73 0.07
CA MET A 36 0.09 12.36 -1.24
C MET A 36 -1.25 12.10 -1.90
N LEU A 37 -1.72 13.06 -2.70
CA LEU A 37 -2.92 12.95 -3.53
C LEU A 37 -2.58 13.33 -4.97
N ALA A 38 -3.17 12.61 -5.92
CA ALA A 38 -3.18 12.97 -7.34
C ALA A 38 -4.58 12.81 -7.91
N GLU A 39 -5.00 13.77 -8.73
CA GLU A 39 -6.25 13.68 -9.48
C GLU A 39 -6.05 12.83 -10.74
N LEU A 40 -6.98 11.91 -10.99
CA LEU A 40 -7.05 11.06 -12.18
C LEU A 40 -7.96 11.71 -13.25
N PRO A 41 -7.90 11.30 -14.53
CA PRO A 41 -8.67 11.92 -15.61
C PRO A 41 -10.18 11.93 -15.41
N ASP A 42 -10.69 10.93 -14.69
CA ASP A 42 -12.11 10.77 -14.37
C ASP A 42 -12.50 11.52 -13.08
N ARG A 43 -11.67 12.46 -12.63
CA ARG A 43 -11.85 13.28 -11.43
C ARG A 43 -11.89 12.47 -10.13
N ARG A 44 -11.50 11.19 -10.18
CA ARG A 44 -11.20 10.41 -8.98
C ARG A 44 -9.85 10.81 -8.43
N LEU A 45 -9.61 10.47 -7.18
CA LEU A 45 -8.36 10.76 -6.48
C LEU A 45 -7.59 9.47 -6.23
N ALA A 46 -6.30 9.47 -6.48
CA ALA A 46 -5.37 8.47 -5.96
C ALA A 46 -4.68 9.05 -4.72
N ALA A 47 -4.62 8.28 -3.65
CA ALA A 47 -3.96 8.63 -2.40
C ALA A 47 -2.85 7.60 -2.10
N ALA A 48 -1.65 8.09 -1.79
CA ALA A 48 -0.55 7.25 -1.35
C ALA A 48 0.02 7.74 -0.02
N TRP A 49 0.41 6.84 0.88
CA TRP A 49 1.00 7.18 2.17
C TRP A 49 1.90 6.04 2.66
N GLN A 50 2.88 6.35 3.50
CA GLN A 50 3.65 5.32 4.20
C GLN A 50 2.94 4.93 5.50
N ALA A 51 2.92 3.62 5.81
CA ALA A 51 2.34 3.11 7.04
C ALA A 51 3.09 1.87 7.54
N SER A 52 3.06 1.66 8.86
CA SER A 52 3.61 0.49 9.53
C SER A 52 2.72 0.07 10.71
N ALA A 53 2.87 -1.19 11.15
CA ALA A 53 2.17 -1.70 12.32
C ALA A 53 2.80 -1.22 13.64
N VAL A 54 4.05 -0.73 13.62
CA VAL A 54 4.82 -0.45 14.83
C VAL A 54 5.13 1.04 14.96
N VAL A 55 6.07 1.54 14.16
CA VAL A 55 6.62 2.91 14.21
C VAL A 55 7.14 3.34 12.85
N GLU A 56 7.44 4.63 12.69
CA GLU A 56 8.16 5.16 11.54
C GLU A 56 9.48 4.41 11.29
N GLY A 57 9.73 4.03 10.04
CA GLY A 57 10.96 3.38 9.60
C GLY A 57 11.12 1.92 10.01
N ALA A 58 10.09 1.31 10.59
CA ALA A 58 10.08 -0.13 10.86
C ALA A 58 10.21 -0.94 9.56
N GLU A 59 10.75 -2.17 9.66
CA GLU A 59 10.98 -3.06 8.51
C GLU A 59 9.68 -3.42 7.77
N ASP A 60 8.53 -3.34 8.43
CA ASP A 60 7.20 -3.54 7.86
C ASP A 60 6.59 -2.27 7.25
N GLN A 61 7.28 -1.13 7.26
CA GLN A 61 6.80 0.11 6.66
C GLN A 61 6.69 -0.03 5.15
N ARG A 62 5.47 0.08 4.64
CA ARG A 62 5.18 0.04 3.20
C ARG A 62 4.41 1.27 2.78
N ILE A 63 4.52 1.60 1.50
CA ILE A 63 3.64 2.58 0.87
C ILE A 63 2.34 1.89 0.49
N PHE A 64 1.22 2.48 0.87
CA PHE A 64 -0.12 2.04 0.49
C PHE A 64 -0.70 3.00 -0.54
N LEU A 65 -1.46 2.47 -1.49
CA LEU A 65 -2.22 3.20 -2.49
C LEU A 65 -3.71 2.89 -2.30
N ALA A 66 -4.55 3.92 -2.34
CA ALA A 66 -6.00 3.77 -2.48
C ALA A 66 -6.51 4.74 -3.55
N VAL A 67 -7.57 4.32 -4.26
CA VAL A 67 -8.24 5.16 -5.25
C VAL A 67 -9.66 5.42 -4.78
N SER A 68 -10.14 6.65 -4.95
CA SER A 68 -11.53 6.98 -4.65
C SER A 68 -12.48 6.19 -5.54
N GLN A 69 -13.67 5.88 -5.02
CA GLN A 69 -14.72 5.23 -5.80
C GLN A 69 -15.68 6.25 -6.42
N ASP A 70 -15.58 7.51 -6.02
CA ASP A 70 -16.35 8.63 -6.55
C ASP A 70 -15.45 9.78 -6.98
N THR A 71 -16.06 10.68 -7.76
CA THR A 71 -15.51 12.00 -8.06
C THR A 71 -15.47 12.84 -6.78
N GLY A 72 -14.29 13.34 -6.43
CA GLY A 72 -14.11 14.22 -5.27
C GLY A 72 -13.72 13.54 -3.95
N GLY A 73 -13.59 12.21 -3.91
CA GLY A 73 -12.90 11.50 -2.82
C GLY A 73 -13.71 11.33 -1.53
N ARG A 74 -15.04 11.17 -1.61
CA ARG A 74 -15.88 10.90 -0.43
C ARG A 74 -15.82 9.45 0.00
N THR A 75 -15.71 8.53 -0.95
CA THR A 75 -15.60 7.09 -0.75
C THR A 75 -14.33 6.55 -1.40
N TRP A 76 -13.72 5.55 -0.77
CA TRP A 76 -12.39 5.04 -1.12
C TRP A 76 -12.40 3.52 -1.21
N GLY A 77 -11.66 2.99 -2.17
CA GLY A 77 -11.38 1.56 -2.26
C GLY A 77 -10.47 1.08 -1.12
N THR A 78 -10.36 -0.24 -0.99
CA THR A 78 -9.43 -0.86 -0.04
C THR A 78 -7.98 -0.46 -0.36
N PRO A 79 -7.20 0.05 0.60
CA PRO A 79 -5.79 0.35 0.39
C PRO A 79 -4.98 -0.90 0.09
N THR A 80 -4.10 -0.85 -0.91
CA THR A 80 -3.18 -1.92 -1.27
C THR A 80 -1.73 -1.49 -1.06
N PRO A 81 -0.87 -2.31 -0.44
CA PRO A 81 0.55 -2.00 -0.36
C PRO A 81 1.19 -2.09 -1.74
N LEU A 82 2.18 -1.25 -2.01
CA LEU A 82 3.05 -1.44 -3.17
C LEU A 82 3.82 -2.76 -3.05
N PRO A 83 4.17 -3.40 -4.18
CA PRO A 83 5.07 -4.54 -4.17
C PRO A 83 6.40 -4.19 -3.48
N ASP A 84 6.93 -5.16 -2.76
CA ASP A 84 8.24 -5.10 -2.12
C ASP A 84 9.09 -6.23 -2.72
N GLU A 85 9.76 -5.89 -3.82
CA GLU A 85 10.56 -6.87 -4.59
C GLU A 85 11.88 -7.18 -3.90
N THR A 86 12.46 -6.20 -3.20
CA THR A 86 13.79 -6.31 -2.58
C THR A 86 13.72 -6.94 -1.19
N ARG A 87 12.57 -6.86 -0.52
CA ARG A 87 12.37 -7.21 0.91
C ARG A 87 13.37 -6.54 1.82
N ARG A 88 13.81 -5.33 1.48
CA ARG A 88 14.83 -4.61 2.24
C ARG A 88 14.29 -3.26 2.66
N GLY A 89 14.17 -3.08 3.97
CA GLY A 89 13.96 -1.77 4.57
C GLY A 89 12.53 -1.24 4.49
N ALA A 90 12.42 0.03 4.85
CA ALA A 90 11.18 0.77 4.86
C ALA A 90 11.03 1.51 3.53
N GLN A 91 9.82 1.54 2.98
CA GLN A 91 9.50 2.40 1.83
C GLN A 91 9.15 3.81 2.33
N TRP A 92 9.71 4.82 1.67
CA TRP A 92 9.63 6.22 2.11
C TRP A 92 9.17 7.18 1.04
N SER A 93 8.57 8.28 1.50
CA SER A 93 8.38 9.51 0.70
C SER A 93 7.70 9.25 -0.64
N PRO A 94 6.46 8.70 -0.64
CA PRO A 94 5.73 8.54 -1.89
C PRO A 94 5.58 9.89 -2.57
N VAL A 95 5.71 9.91 -3.90
CA VAL A 95 5.36 11.05 -4.76
C VAL A 95 4.52 10.53 -5.91
N LEU A 96 3.30 11.05 -6.04
CA LEU A 96 2.40 10.71 -7.13
C LEU A 96 2.55 11.70 -8.28
N HIS A 97 2.61 11.18 -9.50
CA HIS A 97 2.59 11.99 -10.73
C HIS A 97 1.72 11.31 -11.78
N TYR A 98 0.64 11.97 -12.19
CA TYR A 98 -0.18 11.50 -13.31
C TYR A 98 0.36 12.08 -14.62
N ASP A 99 0.87 11.21 -15.49
CA ASP A 99 1.26 11.53 -16.86
C ASP A 99 0.04 11.39 -17.77
N SER A 100 -0.51 12.53 -18.19
CA SER A 100 -1.67 12.59 -19.07
C SER A 100 -1.36 12.16 -20.51
N SER A 101 -0.10 12.28 -20.96
CA SER A 101 0.30 11.89 -22.31
C SER A 101 0.39 10.37 -22.47
N ALA A 102 0.85 9.67 -21.42
CA ALA A 102 0.94 8.21 -21.38
C ALA A 102 -0.27 7.53 -20.72
N ASN A 103 -1.24 8.32 -20.23
CA ASN A 103 -2.37 7.88 -19.42
C ASN A 103 -1.94 6.95 -18.26
N ARG A 104 -0.97 7.41 -17.45
CA ARG A 104 -0.33 6.58 -16.43
C ARG A 104 -0.11 7.33 -15.13
N LEU A 105 -0.43 6.69 -14.01
CA LEU A 105 -0.02 7.16 -12.70
C LEU A 105 1.34 6.56 -12.35
N HIS A 106 2.32 7.42 -12.12
CA HIS A 106 3.63 7.08 -11.60
C HIS A 106 3.68 7.29 -10.09
N ILE A 107 4.39 6.41 -9.40
CA ILE A 107 4.77 6.58 -8.01
C ILE A 107 6.28 6.49 -7.88
N PHE A 108 6.88 7.51 -7.27
CA PHE A 108 8.31 7.57 -6.95
C PHE A 108 8.46 7.46 -5.43
N TYR A 109 9.49 6.77 -4.96
CA TYR A 109 9.75 6.54 -3.54
C TYR A 109 11.21 6.11 -3.31
N ALA A 110 11.63 6.03 -2.04
CA ALA A 110 12.94 5.54 -1.63
C ALA A 110 12.83 4.26 -0.79
N GLU A 111 13.87 3.42 -0.82
CA GLU A 111 14.08 2.19 -0.02
C GLU A 111 15.48 2.14 0.57
#